data_AF-A0A4Z2ECU6-F1
#
_entry.id   AF-A0A4Z2ECU6-F1
#
_cell.length_a   1.000
_cell.length_b   1.000
_cell.length_c   1.000
_cell.angle_alpha   90.00
_cell.angle_beta   90.00
_cell.angle_gamma   90.00
#
_symmetry.space_group_name_H-M   'P 1'
#
loop_
_entity.id
_entity.type
_entity.pdbx_description
1 polymer ?
#
loop_
_entity_poly.entity_id
_entity_poly.type
_entity_poly.pdbx_seq_one_letter_code
_entity_poly.pdbx_strand_id
1 'polypeptide(L)'
;MQNYLTLLGTRERHYVNMVKMYSNCSVVLENLEVTYSLEHHDLGFLQGIQEVGGYVLIAMNEAAAVPLAGLRLIRGEPCDPRCDTGSCWAAGPDHCQRYNYVVAGGSCVRTCSAGTHEVEERGVQRCKDCDGPCPKGRETRRDLERPGETWRDLERPGETWRERET
;
A
#
# COMPACT_ATOMS: atom_id res chain seq x y z
N MET A 1 8.44 5.49 -21.96
CA MET A 1 8.31 5.38 -20.50
C MET A 1 8.68 6.74 -19.92
N GLN A 2 7.69 7.58 -19.64
CA GLN A 2 7.92 8.89 -19.03
C GLN A 2 8.01 8.66 -17.52
N ASN A 3 9.18 8.86 -16.92
CA ASN A 3 9.29 8.78 -15.47
C ASN A 3 8.60 10.01 -14.87
N TYR A 4 7.65 9.79 -13.96
CA TYR A 4 6.95 10.82 -13.16
C TYR A 4 7.89 11.65 -12.26
N LEU A 5 9.19 11.34 -12.29
CA LEU A 5 10.26 12.00 -11.56
C LEU A 5 11.13 12.90 -12.45
N THR A 6 10.67 13.29 -13.64
CA THR A 6 11.51 14.11 -14.53
C THR A 6 11.55 15.55 -14.05
N LEU A 7 12.69 16.01 -13.51
CA LEU A 7 12.92 17.43 -13.22
C LEU A 7 12.95 18.24 -14.53
N LEU A 8 11.90 19.01 -14.79
CA LEU A 8 11.82 19.91 -15.96
C LEU A 8 12.46 21.27 -15.64
N GLY A 9 13.78 21.38 -15.81
CA GLY A 9 14.54 22.62 -15.61
C GLY A 9 15.49 22.56 -14.42
N THR A 10 15.74 23.71 -13.77
CA THR A 10 16.59 23.76 -12.57
C THR A 10 15.77 23.51 -11.30
N ARG A 11 16.44 23.13 -10.21
CA ARG A 11 15.79 22.91 -8.90
C ARG A 11 15.15 24.19 -8.35
N GLU A 12 15.74 25.34 -8.60
CA GLU A 12 15.21 26.65 -8.21
C GLU A 12 13.91 26.95 -8.96
N ARG A 13 13.86 26.68 -10.27
CA ARG A 13 12.64 26.88 -11.05
C ARG A 13 11.55 25.91 -10.61
N HIS A 14 11.90 24.66 -10.31
CA HIS A 14 10.97 23.68 -9.76
C HIS A 14 10.40 24.14 -8.42
N TYR A 15 11.25 24.62 -7.50
CA TYR A 15 10.81 25.19 -6.22
C TYR A 15 9.88 26.39 -6.39
N VAL A 16 10.23 27.36 -7.24
CA VAL A 16 9.38 28.53 -7.50
C VAL A 16 8.02 28.11 -8.07
N ASN A 17 7.97 27.09 -8.93
CA ASN A 17 6.71 26.56 -9.42
C ASN A 17 5.89 25.89 -8.30
N MET A 18 6.54 25.09 -7.45
CA MET A 18 5.89 24.45 -6.30
C MET A 18 5.29 25.49 -5.34
N VAL A 19 6.04 26.55 -5.02
CA VAL A 19 5.56 27.68 -4.21
C VAL A 19 4.34 28.32 -4.88
N LYS A 20 4.39 28.60 -6.19
CA LYS A 20 3.26 29.20 -6.93
C LYS A 20 2.02 28.32 -6.95
N MET A 21 2.19 27.01 -7.05
CA MET A 21 1.08 26.06 -7.15
C MET A 21 0.38 25.82 -5.82
N TYR A 22 1.13 25.80 -4.71
CA TYR A 22 0.61 25.35 -3.42
C TYR A 22 0.53 26.42 -2.32
N SER A 23 1.08 27.62 -2.54
CA SER A 23 0.95 28.71 -1.55
C SER A 23 -0.51 29.08 -1.30
N ASN A 24 -0.87 29.19 -0.02
CA ASN A 24 -2.24 29.49 0.43
C ASN A 24 -3.30 28.46 -0.01
N CYS A 25 -2.91 27.25 -0.41
CA CYS A 25 -3.83 26.17 -0.70
C CYS A 25 -4.22 25.42 0.59
N SER A 26 -5.52 25.15 0.77
CA SER A 26 -6.02 24.23 1.80
C SER A 26 -6.43 22.87 1.24
N VAL A 27 -6.76 22.80 -0.05
CA VAL A 27 -7.19 21.57 -0.74
C VAL A 27 -6.44 21.46 -2.06
N VAL A 28 -5.74 20.35 -2.29
CA VAL A 28 -5.13 19.97 -3.56
C VAL A 28 -6.06 18.95 -4.22
N LEU A 29 -6.62 19.27 -5.39
CA LEU A 29 -7.62 18.41 -6.04
C LEU A 29 -6.99 17.14 -6.66
N GLU A 30 -5.75 17.23 -7.11
CA GLU A 30 -5.00 16.13 -7.73
C GLU A 30 -3.87 15.68 -6.80
N ASN A 31 -2.65 15.51 -7.33
CA ASN A 31 -1.50 15.03 -6.58
C ASN A 31 -0.72 16.18 -5.94
N LEU A 32 -0.23 15.93 -4.73
CA LEU A 32 0.76 16.78 -4.08
C LEU A 32 2.15 16.17 -4.29
N GLU A 33 2.98 16.82 -5.09
CA GLU A 33 4.31 16.33 -5.43
C GLU A 33 5.37 17.28 -4.86
N VAL A 34 6.05 16.84 -3.80
CA VAL A 34 7.17 17.56 -3.17
C VAL A 34 8.45 16.83 -3.55
N THR A 35 9.15 17.34 -4.56
CA THR A 35 10.38 16.73 -5.07
C THR A 35 11.52 17.72 -5.21
N TYR A 36 12.76 17.23 -5.21
CA TYR A 36 13.96 18.03 -5.51
C TYR A 36 14.18 19.28 -4.64
N SER A 37 13.60 19.32 -3.44
CA SER A 37 13.77 20.44 -2.51
C SER A 37 15.16 20.44 -1.88
N LEU A 38 15.84 21.58 -1.90
CA LEU A 38 17.16 21.77 -1.30
C LEU A 38 17.05 22.15 0.18
N GLU A 39 18.13 21.98 0.95
CA GLU A 39 18.16 22.30 2.40
C GLU A 39 17.74 23.74 2.73
N HIS A 40 18.01 24.70 1.83
CA HIS A 40 17.72 26.12 2.05
C HIS A 40 16.34 26.56 1.58
N HIS A 41 15.56 25.68 0.94
CA HIS A 41 14.21 26.00 0.48
C HIS A 41 13.23 26.03 1.65
N ASP A 42 12.45 27.11 1.75
CA ASP A 42 11.39 27.22 2.75
C ASP A 42 10.14 26.49 2.29
N LEU A 43 9.84 25.36 2.92
CA LEU A 43 8.65 24.55 2.65
C LEU A 43 7.46 24.92 3.55
N GLY A 44 7.53 26.02 4.31
CA GLY A 44 6.48 26.46 5.22
C GLY A 44 5.12 26.71 4.58
N PHE A 45 5.09 27.06 3.28
CA PHE A 45 3.85 27.26 2.52
C PHE A 45 2.99 25.99 2.42
N LEU A 46 3.55 24.80 2.65
CA LEU A 46 2.83 23.53 2.64
C LEU A 46 1.99 23.29 3.92
N GLN A 47 2.25 24.04 5.00
CA GLN A 47 1.58 23.84 6.29
C GLN A 47 0.06 24.08 6.22
N GLY A 48 -0.40 24.90 5.25
CA GLY A 48 -1.81 25.22 5.08
C GLY A 48 -2.65 24.13 4.41
N ILE A 49 -2.00 23.14 3.77
CA ILE A 49 -2.68 22.07 3.02
C ILE A 49 -3.32 21.10 4.01
N GLN A 50 -4.62 20.83 3.85
CA GLN A 50 -5.41 19.96 4.71
C GLN A 50 -5.92 18.72 3.99
N GLU A 51 -6.22 18.83 2.70
CA GLU A 51 -6.76 17.73 1.90
C GLU A 51 -6.01 17.57 0.57
N VAL A 52 -5.79 16.33 0.15
CA VAL A 52 -5.25 15.97 -1.17
C VAL A 52 -6.19 14.96 -1.83
N GLY A 53 -6.58 15.20 -3.08
CA GLY A 53 -7.52 14.36 -3.82
C GLY A 53 -6.87 13.11 -4.40
N GLY A 54 -5.67 13.23 -4.96
CA GLY A 54 -4.89 12.12 -5.51
C GLY A 54 -3.93 11.53 -4.48
N TYR A 55 -2.67 11.34 -4.87
CA TYR A 55 -1.61 10.86 -3.98
C TYR A 55 -0.68 11.99 -3.49
N VAL A 56 0.10 11.68 -2.45
CA VAL A 56 1.18 12.54 -1.97
C VAL A 56 2.52 11.86 -2.27
N LEU A 57 3.37 12.51 -3.06
CA LEU A 57 4.71 12.03 -3.41
C LEU A 57 5.75 12.92 -2.76
N ILE A 58 6.59 12.34 -1.91
CA ILE A 58 7.74 13.01 -1.30
C ILE A 58 8.99 12.22 -1.68
N ALA A 59 9.78 12.74 -2.62
CA ALA A 59 10.91 12.01 -3.19
C ALA A 59 12.06 12.93 -3.60
N MET A 60 13.30 12.43 -3.46
CA MET A 60 14.53 13.13 -3.89
C MET A 60 14.69 14.54 -3.31
N ASN A 61 14.28 14.73 -2.06
CA ASN A 61 14.48 15.98 -1.33
C ASN A 61 15.75 15.87 -0.47
N GLU A 62 16.50 16.98 -0.41
CA GLU A 62 17.61 17.19 0.54
C GLU A 62 17.12 17.95 1.78
N ALA A 63 15.96 18.61 1.71
CA ALA A 63 15.33 19.26 2.86
C ALA A 63 15.09 18.28 4.02
N ALA A 64 15.48 18.68 5.23
CA ALA A 64 15.39 17.84 6.43
C ALA A 64 13.95 17.51 6.86
N ALA A 65 12.99 18.36 6.49
CA ALA A 65 11.57 18.15 6.81
C ALA A 65 10.66 18.74 5.73
N VAL A 66 9.52 18.08 5.50
CA VAL A 66 8.42 18.57 4.67
C VAL A 66 7.21 18.80 5.58
N PRO A 67 6.91 20.06 5.97
CA PRO A 67 5.99 20.34 7.07
C PRO A 67 4.52 20.29 6.61
N LEU A 68 3.96 19.08 6.54
CA LEU A 68 2.53 18.83 6.25
C LEU A 68 1.69 18.77 7.54
N ALA A 69 1.94 19.69 8.48
CA ALA A 69 1.28 19.68 9.79
C ALA A 69 -0.24 19.87 9.71
N GLY A 70 -0.72 20.55 8.67
CA GLY A 70 -2.15 20.74 8.41
C GLY A 70 -2.83 19.56 7.72
N LEU A 71 -2.09 18.59 7.17
CA LEU A 71 -2.66 17.53 6.33
C LEU A 71 -3.48 16.54 7.17
N ARG A 72 -4.75 16.36 6.78
CA ARG A 72 -5.72 15.52 7.52
C ARG A 72 -6.28 14.38 6.67
N LEU A 73 -6.43 14.60 5.36
CA LEU A 73 -7.06 13.65 4.46
C LEU A 73 -6.31 13.55 3.14
N ILE A 74 -6.05 12.32 2.71
CA ILE A 74 -5.65 11.99 1.34
C ILE A 74 -6.75 11.07 0.81
N ARG A 75 -7.51 11.51 -0.20
CA ARG A 75 -8.63 10.73 -0.75
C ARG A 75 -8.14 9.55 -1.57
N GLY A 76 -7.09 9.77 -2.37
CA GLY A 76 -6.59 8.78 -3.31
C GLY A 76 -7.53 8.58 -4.50
N GLU A 77 -7.05 7.83 -5.49
CA GLU A 77 -7.90 7.36 -6.58
C GLU A 77 -9.05 6.50 -6.03
N PRO A 78 -10.27 6.63 -6.58
CA PRO A 78 -11.39 5.82 -6.13
C PRO A 78 -11.05 4.34 -6.34
N CYS A 79 -11.30 3.55 -5.31
CA CYS A 79 -11.13 2.11 -5.39
C CYS A 79 -12.03 1.52 -6.46
N ASP A 80 -11.55 0.44 -7.08
CA ASP A 80 -12.41 -0.35 -7.96
C ASP A 80 -13.66 -0.78 -7.18
N PRO A 81 -14.86 -0.67 -7.76
CA PRO A 81 -16.11 -1.06 -7.08
C PRO A 81 -16.13 -2.52 -6.61
N ARG A 82 -15.24 -3.37 -7.13
CA ARG A 82 -15.06 -4.76 -6.72
C ARG A 82 -14.21 -4.94 -5.45
N CYS A 83 -13.73 -3.85 -4.82
CA CYS A 83 -13.01 -3.95 -3.56
C CYS A 83 -13.98 -4.19 -2.40
N ASP A 84 -14.09 -5.44 -1.94
CA ASP A 84 -15.00 -5.86 -0.87
C ASP A 84 -14.86 -5.06 0.44
N THR A 85 -13.65 -4.56 0.74
CA THR A 85 -13.33 -3.78 1.95
C THR A 85 -13.49 -2.26 1.75
N GLY A 86 -13.78 -1.80 0.52
CA GLY A 86 -13.82 -0.39 0.15
C GLY A 86 -12.47 0.33 0.21
N SER A 87 -11.36 -0.39 0.45
CA SER A 87 -10.01 0.17 0.51
C SER A 87 -9.12 -0.40 -0.60
N CYS A 88 -8.19 0.40 -1.12
CA CYS A 88 -7.32 0.07 -2.25
C CYS A 88 -6.03 0.89 -2.20
N TRP A 89 -5.02 0.42 -2.93
CA TRP A 89 -3.70 1.07 -3.03
C TRP A 89 -3.51 1.85 -4.33
N ALA A 90 -4.39 1.63 -5.31
CA ALA A 90 -4.47 2.31 -6.60
C ALA A 90 -5.83 1.98 -7.25
N ALA A 91 -6.12 2.63 -8.38
CA ALA A 91 -7.28 2.29 -9.21
C ALA A 91 -7.12 0.88 -9.83
N GLY A 92 -8.23 0.14 -9.94
CA GLY A 92 -8.29 -1.16 -10.62
C GLY A 92 -8.45 -2.37 -9.67
N PRO A 93 -8.93 -3.51 -10.18
CA PRO A 93 -9.39 -4.65 -9.37
C PRO A 93 -8.29 -5.41 -8.63
N ASP A 94 -7.06 -5.30 -9.13
CA ASP A 94 -5.88 -5.97 -8.57
C ASP A 94 -5.26 -5.18 -7.42
N HIS A 95 -5.71 -3.93 -7.23
CA HIS A 95 -5.22 -3.01 -6.23
C HIS A 95 -6.13 -2.89 -5.01
N CYS A 96 -7.19 -3.70 -4.93
CA CYS A 96 -8.04 -3.82 -3.76
C CYS A 96 -7.26 -4.32 -2.55
N GLN A 97 -7.48 -3.69 -1.40
CA GLN A 97 -6.95 -4.13 -0.12
C GLN A 97 -7.72 -5.38 0.33
N ARG A 98 -7.21 -6.54 -0.08
CA ARG A 98 -7.78 -7.86 0.28
C ARG A 98 -7.23 -8.45 1.58
N TYR A 99 -6.23 -7.81 2.22
CA TYR A 99 -5.47 -8.43 3.32
C TYR A 99 -5.19 -7.45 4.48
N ASN A 100 -5.11 -8.02 5.68
CA ASN A 100 -4.56 -7.36 6.86
C ASN A 100 -3.03 -7.37 6.76
N TYR A 101 -2.40 -6.25 7.10
CA TYR A 101 -0.94 -6.14 7.06
C TYR A 101 -0.34 -6.73 8.33
N VAL A 102 0.66 -7.58 8.15
CA VAL A 102 1.42 -8.20 9.24
C VAL A 102 2.76 -7.48 9.36
N VAL A 103 3.18 -7.17 10.58
CA VAL A 103 4.45 -6.46 10.80
C VAL A 103 5.62 -7.45 10.70
N ALA A 104 6.55 -7.20 9.78
CA ALA A 104 7.80 -7.96 9.59
C ALA A 104 9.00 -7.01 9.61
N GLY A 105 9.84 -7.09 10.64
CA GLY A 105 11.09 -6.31 10.71
C GLY A 105 10.92 -4.79 10.61
N GLY A 106 9.77 -4.25 11.04
CA GLY A 106 9.44 -2.82 10.91
C GLY A 106 8.67 -2.43 9.64
N SER A 107 8.52 -3.35 8.69
CA SER A 107 7.72 -3.20 7.47
C SER A 107 6.34 -3.85 7.63
N CYS A 108 5.34 -3.34 6.92
CA CYS A 108 4.01 -3.95 6.82
C CYS A 108 3.95 -4.83 5.57
N VAL A 109 3.82 -6.15 5.73
CA VAL A 109 3.77 -7.12 4.62
C VAL A 109 2.41 -7.81 4.53
N ARG A 110 2.04 -8.26 3.34
CA ARG A 110 0.77 -8.99 3.10
C ARG A 110 0.82 -10.44 3.56
N THR A 111 2.01 -11.02 3.55
CA THR A 111 2.28 -12.41 3.92
C THR A 111 3.69 -12.48 4.45
N CYS A 112 3.87 -13.27 5.50
CA CYS A 112 5.19 -13.53 6.05
C CYS A 112 6.08 -14.21 5.01
N SER A 113 7.35 -13.78 4.93
CA SER A 113 8.34 -14.35 4.03
C SER A 113 8.59 -15.83 4.32
N ALA A 114 9.15 -16.57 3.35
CA ALA A 114 9.52 -17.96 3.55
C ALA A 114 10.39 -18.14 4.81
N GLY A 115 10.05 -19.12 5.66
CA GLY A 115 10.70 -19.32 6.96
C GLY A 115 10.08 -18.56 8.13
N THR A 116 9.03 -17.76 7.89
CA THR A 116 8.29 -17.02 8.92
C THR A 116 6.80 -17.32 8.90
N HIS A 117 6.12 -17.16 10.03
CA HIS A 117 4.69 -17.38 10.21
C HIS A 117 4.02 -16.23 10.96
N GLU A 118 2.74 -16.05 10.71
CA GLU A 118 1.92 -15.01 11.34
C GLU A 118 1.58 -15.40 12.78
N VAL A 119 1.77 -14.46 13.69
CA VAL A 119 1.43 -14.56 15.11
C VAL A 119 0.74 -13.28 15.57
N GLU A 120 -0.22 -13.40 16.48
CA GLU A 120 -0.79 -12.24 17.17
C GLU A 120 -0.07 -12.05 18.50
N GLU A 121 0.59 -10.89 18.65
CA GLU A 121 1.32 -10.55 19.87
C GLU A 121 0.85 -9.19 20.37
N ARG A 122 0.21 -9.18 21.55
CA ARG A 122 -0.38 -7.98 22.17
C ARG A 122 -1.41 -7.26 21.27
N GLY A 123 -2.22 -8.03 20.54
CA GLY A 123 -3.25 -7.51 19.62
C GLY A 123 -2.71 -6.98 18.29
N VAL A 124 -1.43 -7.21 17.98
CA VAL A 124 -0.81 -6.82 16.71
C VAL A 124 -0.34 -8.07 15.99
N GLN A 125 -0.68 -8.20 14.71
CA GLN A 125 -0.19 -9.30 13.88
C GLN A 125 1.25 -9.06 13.42
N ARG A 126 2.11 -10.05 13.64
CA ARG A 126 3.54 -10.02 13.34
C ARG A 126 4.00 -11.28 12.64
N CYS A 127 5.07 -11.16 11.86
CA CYS A 127 5.80 -12.31 11.33
C CYS A 127 6.91 -12.70 12.30
N LYS A 128 6.93 -13.98 12.72
CA LYS A 128 8.02 -14.57 13.50
C LYS A 128 8.66 -15.73 12.74
N ASP A 129 9.94 -15.96 12.98
CA ASP A 129 10.65 -17.12 12.45
C ASP A 129 9.96 -18.42 12.90
N CYS A 130 9.93 -19.40 12.01
CA CYS A 130 9.43 -20.73 12.32
C CYS A 130 10.50 -21.49 13.12
N ASP A 131 10.13 -22.04 14.27
CA ASP A 131 10.93 -23.06 14.96
C ASP A 131 10.70 -24.42 14.28
N GLY A 132 11.49 -24.70 13.23
CA GLY A 132 11.36 -25.91 12.41
C GLY A 132 10.53 -25.70 11.14
N PRO A 133 9.90 -26.76 10.57
CA PRO A 133 9.09 -26.63 9.37
C PRO A 133 7.93 -25.66 9.59
N CYS A 134 7.81 -24.62 8.76
CA CYS A 134 6.70 -23.68 8.88
C CYS A 134 5.35 -24.40 8.68
N PRO A 135 4.31 -24.00 9.45
CA PRO A 135 2.97 -24.52 9.23
C PRO A 135 2.56 -24.22 7.79
N LYS A 136 2.12 -25.25 7.05
CA LYS A 136 1.48 -25.05 5.75
C LYS A 136 0.28 -24.14 6.00
N GLY A 137 0.25 -22.99 5.33
CA GLY A 137 -0.79 -21.99 5.51
C GLY A 137 -2.16 -22.66 5.45
N ARG A 138 -3.09 -22.26 6.32
CA ARG A 138 -4.48 -22.67 6.18
C ARG A 138 -4.97 -22.11 4.85
N GLU A 139 -5.12 -22.97 3.85
CA GLU A 139 -5.91 -22.67 2.67
C GLU A 139 -7.32 -22.36 3.15
N THR A 140 -7.67 -21.09 3.15
CA THR A 140 -9.06 -20.69 3.34
C THR A 140 -9.78 -20.95 2.02
N ARG A 141 -11.11 -21.06 2.06
CA ARG A 141 -11.94 -21.29 0.85
C ARG A 141 -11.68 -20.28 -0.30
N ARG A 142 -10.97 -19.18 -0.03
CA ARG A 142 -10.54 -18.15 -0.99
C ARG A 142 -9.24 -18.48 -1.76
N ASP A 143 -8.46 -19.45 -1.32
CA ASP A 143 -7.22 -19.87 -2.00
C ASP A 143 -7.47 -20.83 -3.19
N LEU A 144 -8.71 -21.34 -3.31
CA LEU A 144 -9.19 -22.21 -4.40
C LEU A 144 -9.53 -21.49 -5.71
N GLU A 145 -9.43 -20.15 -5.78
CA GLU A 145 -9.72 -19.38 -7.01
C GLU A 145 -8.44 -18.89 -7.72
N ARG A 146 -7.34 -19.66 -7.68
CA ARG A 146 -6.25 -19.47 -8.65
C ARG A 146 -6.73 -19.95 -10.03
N PRO A 147 -6.69 -19.12 -11.09
CA PRO A 147 -7.05 -19.59 -12.43
C PRO A 147 -6.01 -20.63 -12.89
N GLY A 148 -6.42 -21.90 -13.01
CA GLY A 148 -5.59 -22.95 -13.62
C GLY A 148 -5.57 -24.33 -12.96
N GLU A 149 -6.17 -24.51 -11.78
CA GLU A 149 -6.17 -25.83 -11.10
C GLU A 149 -7.53 -26.53 -11.29
N THR A 150 -7.53 -27.71 -11.93
CA THR A 150 -8.74 -28.52 -12.15
C THR A 150 -8.97 -29.48 -11.00
N TRP A 151 -10.24 -29.73 -10.64
CA TRP A 151 -10.70 -30.63 -9.57
C TRP A 151 -10.08 -32.05 -9.54
N ARG A 152 -9.34 -32.49 -10.56
CA ARG A 152 -8.70 -33.81 -10.64
C ARG A 152 -7.43 -33.94 -9.78
N ASP A 153 -6.85 -32.85 -9.30
CA ASP A 153 -5.61 -32.90 -8.53
C ASP A 153 -5.83 -33.04 -7.01
N LEU A 154 -7.10 -33.18 -6.57
CA LEU A 154 -7.51 -33.31 -5.17
C LEU A 154 -7.88 -34.74 -4.74
N GLU A 155 -7.53 -35.77 -5.50
CA GLU A 155 -7.68 -37.15 -5.01
C GLU A 155 -6.62 -37.48 -3.95
N ARG A 156 -6.99 -37.32 -2.67
CA ARG A 156 -6.25 -37.94 -1.55
C ARG A 156 -6.34 -39.47 -1.68
N PRO A 157 -5.22 -40.20 -1.59
CA PRO A 157 -5.28 -41.66 -1.47
C PRO A 157 -5.92 -42.02 -0.11
N GLY A 158 -7.08 -42.69 -0.13
CA GLY A 158 -7.52 -43.50 1.01
C GLY A 158 -8.88 -43.23 1.66
N GLU A 159 -9.83 -42.49 1.05
CA GLU A 159 -11.18 -42.36 1.62
C GLU A 159 -12.23 -43.14 0.82
N THR A 160 -12.56 -44.33 1.31
CA THR A 160 -13.72 -45.12 0.89
C THR A 160 -15.01 -44.49 1.42
N TRP A 161 -15.87 -43.97 0.54
CA TRP A 161 -17.19 -43.49 0.94
C TRP A 161 -18.10 -44.68 1.24
N ARG A 162 -18.56 -44.78 2.50
CA ARG A 162 -19.59 -45.73 2.91
C ARG A 162 -20.95 -45.15 2.48
N GLU A 163 -21.65 -45.86 1.62
CA GLU A 163 -23.02 -45.55 1.20
C GLU A 163 -23.93 -45.38 2.42
N ARG A 164 -24.78 -44.35 2.39
CA ARG A 164 -26.04 -44.35 3.15
C ARG A 164 -27.17 -44.04 2.18
N GLU A 165 -27.91 -45.10 1.88
CA GLU A 165 -29.30 -45.10 1.49
C GLU A 165 -30.11 -44.18 2.44
N THR A 166 -30.94 -43.31 1.86
CA THR A 166 -32.42 -43.34 1.98
C THR A 166 -33.01 -42.34 1.01
#